data_AF-A0ABD6BVP8-F1
#
_entry.id   AF-A0ABD6BVP8-F1
#
_cell.length_a   1.000
_cell.length_b   1.000
_cell.length_c   1.000
_cell.angle_alpha   90.00
_cell.angle_beta   90.00
_cell.angle_gamma   90.00
#
_symmetry.space_group_name_H-M   'P 1'
#
loop_
_entity.id
_entity.type
_entity.pdbx_description
1 polymer ?
#
loop_
_entity_poly.entity_id
_entity_poly.type
_entity_poly.pdbx_seq_one_letter_code
_entity_poly.pdbx_strand_id
1 'polypeptide(L)'
;MPDPSDPFDPTESPDALDSLAISLSATVTDGETGPAIELALTVRNDGGEPVTLRFPTGQRAEFAVYPTGTERNERDKTDPVWRHGEGRLFTQAVGTETLTPGESETYEGTWDGPSPGKFVVVGWVTAAAGVEADHDADWHEIDDHGLTATVTVEVG
;
A
#
# COMPACT_ATOMS: atom_id res chain seq x y z
N MET A 1 -31.98 -36.67 0.33
CA MET A 1 -30.54 -36.92 0.56
C MET A 1 -29.80 -35.78 -0.12
N PRO A 2 -29.02 -34.98 0.62
CA PRO A 2 -28.15 -33.97 0.02
C PRO A 2 -27.05 -34.64 -0.81
N ASP A 3 -26.61 -33.95 -1.86
CA ASP A 3 -25.55 -34.38 -2.78
C ASP A 3 -24.17 -34.31 -2.07
N PRO A 4 -23.33 -35.35 -2.12
CA PRO A 4 -22.04 -35.40 -1.43
C PRO A 4 -20.85 -34.83 -2.24
N SER A 5 -21.08 -33.98 -3.24
CA SER A 5 -20.01 -33.37 -4.02
C SER A 5 -20.14 -31.86 -4.05
N ASP A 6 -19.77 -31.19 -2.94
CA ASP A 6 -18.80 -30.09 -3.02
C ASP A 6 -18.28 -29.67 -1.63
N PRO A 7 -17.11 -30.16 -1.17
CA PRO A 7 -16.53 -29.68 0.09
C PRO A 7 -15.62 -28.44 -0.05
N PHE A 8 -15.41 -27.88 -1.25
CA PHE A 8 -14.63 -26.66 -1.48
C PHE A 8 -14.93 -26.21 -2.91
N ASP A 9 -15.70 -25.15 -3.10
CA ASP A 9 -15.84 -24.52 -4.41
C ASP A 9 -14.46 -23.96 -4.79
N PRO A 10 -13.72 -24.54 -5.75
CA PRO A 10 -12.38 -24.07 -6.09
C PRO A 10 -12.40 -22.79 -6.94
N THR A 11 -13.58 -22.16 -7.08
CA THR A 11 -13.79 -20.90 -7.78
C THR A 11 -13.88 -19.71 -6.84
N GLU A 12 -13.83 -19.91 -5.51
CA GLU A 12 -13.34 -18.87 -4.61
C GLU A 12 -11.85 -18.71 -4.89
N SER A 13 -11.52 -18.03 -6.00
CA SER A 13 -10.16 -17.59 -6.29
C SER A 13 -9.63 -16.96 -5.01
N PRO A 14 -8.44 -17.38 -4.52
CA PRO A 14 -7.86 -16.74 -3.35
C PRO A 14 -7.90 -15.24 -3.62
N ASP A 15 -8.53 -14.50 -2.71
CA ASP A 15 -8.71 -13.06 -2.86
C ASP A 15 -7.34 -12.50 -3.26
N ALA A 16 -7.25 -11.80 -4.39
CA ALA A 16 -5.97 -11.40 -4.97
C ALA A 16 -5.07 -10.70 -3.92
N LEU A 17 -5.71 -10.08 -2.93
CA LEU A 17 -5.12 -9.43 -1.77
C LEU A 17 -4.46 -10.38 -0.76
N ASP A 18 -5.00 -11.58 -0.51
CA ASP A 18 -4.39 -12.56 0.41
C ASP A 18 -3.05 -13.07 -0.11
N SER A 19 -2.85 -13.00 -1.43
CA SER A 19 -1.60 -13.40 -2.09
C SER A 19 -0.53 -12.30 -2.10
N LEU A 20 -0.90 -11.06 -1.73
CA LEU A 20 -0.01 -9.92 -1.73
C LEU A 20 0.52 -9.64 -0.31
N ALA A 21 1.84 -9.63 -0.17
CA ALA A 21 2.51 -9.13 1.02
C ALA A 21 2.89 -7.66 0.83
N ILE A 22 2.59 -6.81 1.82
CA ILE A 22 3.01 -5.42 1.83
C ILE A 22 3.95 -5.15 3.01
N SER A 23 5.02 -4.42 2.76
CA SER A 23 5.98 -4.00 3.77
C SER A 23 6.35 -2.54 3.59
N LEU A 24 6.60 -1.85 4.71
CA LEU A 24 7.01 -0.45 4.73
C LEU A 24 8.28 -0.31 5.54
N SER A 25 9.27 0.36 4.97
CA SER A 25 10.48 0.78 5.66
C SER A 25 10.59 2.30 5.67
N ALA A 26 11.23 2.82 6.71
CA ALA A 26 11.54 4.23 6.88
C ALA A 26 12.98 4.36 7.37
N THR A 27 13.78 5.16 6.67
CA THR A 27 15.20 5.38 6.97
C THR A 27 15.44 6.86 7.18
N VAL A 28 16.06 7.22 8.30
CA VAL A 28 16.48 8.60 8.55
C VAL A 28 17.82 8.83 7.85
N THR A 29 17.88 9.87 7.03
CA THR A 29 19.08 10.29 6.30
C THR A 29 19.35 11.77 6.47
N ASP A 30 20.56 12.20 6.12
CA ASP A 30 20.91 13.61 6.03
C ASP A 30 20.49 14.13 4.65
N GLY A 31 19.41 14.90 4.59
CA GLY A 31 18.94 15.60 3.40
C GLY A 31 19.63 16.94 3.16
N GLU A 32 19.29 17.62 2.07
CA GLU A 32 19.95 18.86 1.65
C GLU A 32 19.74 20.02 2.63
N THR A 33 18.62 20.04 3.36
CA THR A 33 18.23 21.14 4.26
C THR A 33 18.16 20.70 5.74
N GLY A 34 18.61 19.50 6.07
CA GLY A 34 18.49 18.91 7.41
C GLY A 34 18.19 17.42 7.34
N PRO A 35 17.71 16.79 8.43
CA PRO A 35 17.29 15.39 8.37
C PRO A 35 16.20 15.19 7.32
N ALA A 36 16.14 14.01 6.76
CA ALA A 36 15.10 13.53 5.86
C ALA A 36 14.70 12.11 6.26
N ILE A 37 13.47 11.72 5.92
CA ILE A 37 13.01 10.35 6.04
C ILE A 37 12.71 9.81 4.65
N GLU A 38 13.46 8.80 4.24
CA GLU A 38 13.20 8.02 3.03
C GLU A 38 12.25 6.87 3.38
N LEU A 39 11.16 6.79 2.64
CA LEU A 39 10.09 5.81 2.80
C LEU A 39 10.09 4.87 1.59
N ALA A 40 9.99 3.57 1.84
CA ALA A 40 9.85 2.57 0.78
C ALA A 40 8.72 1.60 1.13
N LEU A 41 7.68 1.59 0.28
CA LEU A 41 6.55 0.68 0.36
C LEU A 41 6.73 -0.40 -0.69
N THR A 42 6.96 -1.63 -0.27
CA THR A 42 7.12 -2.78 -1.18
C THR A 42 5.88 -3.64 -1.14
N VAL A 43 5.30 -3.88 -2.31
CA VAL A 43 4.23 -4.86 -2.54
C VAL A 43 4.83 -6.05 -3.28
N ARG A 44 4.60 -7.25 -2.76
CA ARG A 44 5.13 -8.50 -3.28
C ARG A 44 3.99 -9.48 -3.51
N ASN A 45 4.02 -10.18 -4.65
CA ASN A 45 3.18 -11.33 -4.87
C ASN A 45 3.85 -12.59 -4.30
N ASP A 46 3.34 -13.09 -3.17
CA ASP A 46 3.75 -14.37 -2.57
C ASP A 46 2.81 -15.53 -2.97
N GLY A 47 1.82 -15.25 -3.83
CA GLY A 47 0.94 -16.23 -4.44
C GLY A 47 1.58 -17.02 -5.57
N GLY A 48 0.82 -18.02 -6.05
CA GLY A 48 1.19 -18.86 -7.19
C GLY A 48 0.70 -18.32 -8.55
N GLU A 49 -0.08 -17.25 -8.57
CA GLU A 49 -0.72 -16.68 -9.75
C GLU A 49 -0.32 -15.21 -9.92
N PRO A 50 -0.20 -14.69 -11.16
CA PRO A 50 0.05 -13.27 -11.37
C PRO A 50 -1.09 -12.40 -10.85
N VAL A 51 -0.75 -11.24 -10.29
CA VAL A 51 -1.70 -10.26 -9.77
C VAL A 51 -1.51 -8.93 -10.48
N THR A 52 -2.58 -8.35 -11.01
CA THR A 52 -2.55 -7.02 -11.64
C THR A 52 -2.98 -5.95 -10.65
N LEU A 53 -2.12 -4.97 -10.43
CA LEU A 53 -2.40 -3.70 -9.77
C LEU A 53 -2.85 -2.67 -10.81
N ARG A 54 -4.00 -2.03 -10.58
CA ARG A 54 -4.55 -0.99 -11.44
C ARG A 54 -4.61 0.33 -10.71
N PHE A 55 -3.88 1.31 -11.23
CA PHE A 55 -3.78 2.65 -10.70
C PHE A 55 -4.74 3.57 -11.45
N PRO A 56 -5.74 4.15 -10.77
CA PRO A 56 -6.69 5.06 -11.43
C PRO A 56 -6.06 6.40 -11.81
N THR A 57 -4.89 6.72 -11.25
CA THR A 57 -4.13 7.95 -11.55
C THR A 57 -2.63 7.65 -11.62
N GLY A 58 -1.82 8.65 -11.96
CA GLY A 58 -0.36 8.56 -11.90
C GLY A 58 0.20 8.44 -10.49
N GLN A 59 -0.62 8.64 -9.44
CA GLN A 59 -0.23 8.32 -8.08
C GLN A 59 -0.20 6.81 -7.91
N ARG A 60 0.92 6.28 -7.40
CA ARG A 60 1.08 4.84 -7.16
C ARG A 60 0.91 4.49 -5.69
N ALA A 61 1.65 5.17 -4.83
CA ALA A 61 1.53 5.05 -3.38
C ALA A 61 1.20 6.39 -2.73
N GLU A 62 0.63 6.31 -1.53
CA GLU A 62 0.44 7.42 -0.61
C GLU A 62 1.08 7.08 0.72
N PHE A 63 1.60 8.11 1.40
CA PHE A 63 2.20 7.99 2.71
C PHE A 63 1.65 9.11 3.59
N ALA A 64 1.30 8.77 4.82
CA ALA A 64 0.88 9.72 5.83
C ALA A 64 1.68 9.49 7.11
N VAL A 65 2.18 10.57 7.70
CA VAL A 65 2.98 10.53 8.92
C VAL A 65 2.21 11.16 10.06
N TYR A 66 2.16 10.47 11.19
CA TYR A 66 1.47 10.89 12.41
C TYR A 66 2.43 10.95 13.60
N PRO A 67 2.17 11.79 14.61
CA PRO A 67 2.89 11.74 15.87
C PRO A 67 2.72 10.36 16.53
N THR A 68 3.75 9.89 17.23
CA THR A 68 3.64 8.69 18.07
C THR A 68 2.51 8.82 19.09
N GLY A 69 1.81 7.72 19.36
CA GLY A 69 0.66 7.71 20.26
C GLY A 69 -0.69 7.98 19.57
N THR A 70 -0.71 8.30 18.28
CA THR A 70 -1.94 8.31 17.48
C THR A 70 -2.40 6.87 17.23
N GLU A 71 -3.48 6.44 17.87
CA GLU A 71 -4.02 5.10 17.69
C GLU A 71 -4.66 4.93 16.29
N ARG A 72 -4.81 3.70 15.81
CA ARG A 72 -5.37 3.42 14.47
C ARG A 72 -6.77 4.01 14.27
N ASN A 73 -7.61 3.91 15.28
CA ASN A 73 -8.97 4.46 15.34
C ASN A 73 -9.03 6.00 15.47
N GLU A 74 -7.91 6.65 15.78
CA GLU A 74 -7.80 8.11 15.91
C GLU A 74 -7.24 8.76 14.64
N ARG A 75 -6.61 8.00 13.75
CA ARG A 75 -6.04 8.52 12.50
C ARG A 75 -7.07 9.15 11.57
N ASP A 76 -8.30 8.68 11.59
CA ASP A 76 -9.41 9.30 10.82
C ASP A 76 -9.80 10.68 11.36
N LYS A 77 -9.40 11.01 12.59
CA LYS A 77 -9.74 12.25 13.30
C LYS A 77 -8.53 13.15 13.53
N THR A 78 -7.34 12.68 13.17
CA THR A 78 -6.07 13.37 13.42
C THR A 78 -5.46 13.69 12.08
N ASP A 79 -5.22 14.97 11.80
CA ASP A 79 -4.50 15.34 10.59
C ASP A 79 -3.04 14.85 10.68
N PRO A 80 -2.52 14.21 9.62
CA PRO A 80 -1.11 13.85 9.57
C PRO A 80 -0.23 15.09 9.57
N VAL A 81 0.96 14.99 10.17
CA VAL A 81 1.96 16.07 10.15
C VAL A 81 2.61 16.23 8.78
N TRP A 82 2.51 15.20 7.94
CA TRP A 82 2.98 15.21 6.56
C TRP A 82 2.24 14.15 5.72
N ARG A 83 1.99 14.46 4.45
CA ARG A 83 1.46 13.52 3.46
C ARG A 83 2.28 13.60 2.17
N HIS A 84 2.54 12.45 1.56
CA HIS A 84 3.33 12.39 0.34
C HIS A 84 2.62 13.05 -0.84
N GLY A 85 1.35 12.75 -1.07
CA GLY A 85 0.57 13.27 -2.20
C GLY A 85 0.20 14.76 -2.08
N GLU A 86 0.35 15.36 -0.90
CA GLU A 86 0.00 16.77 -0.70
C GLU A 86 0.93 17.70 -1.50
N GLY A 87 0.33 18.52 -2.36
CA GLY A 87 1.05 19.46 -3.22
C GLY A 87 1.69 18.86 -4.47
N ARG A 88 1.55 17.55 -4.75
CA ARG A 88 2.00 16.94 -6.01
C ARG A 88 0.90 16.93 -7.06
N LEU A 89 1.28 17.23 -8.29
CA LEU A 89 0.42 17.05 -9.47
C LEU A 89 0.67 15.65 -10.02
N PHE A 90 -0.32 14.77 -9.91
CA PHE A 90 -0.31 13.48 -10.57
C PHE A 90 -1.03 13.57 -11.92
N THR A 91 -0.49 12.90 -12.94
CA THR A 91 -1.16 12.80 -14.24
C THR A 91 -2.41 11.94 -14.10
N GLN A 92 -3.47 12.24 -14.86
CA GLN A 92 -4.68 11.39 -14.92
C GLN A 92 -4.48 10.19 -15.86
N ALA A 93 -3.28 9.62 -15.88
CA ALA A 93 -2.97 8.45 -16.69
C ALA A 93 -3.23 7.20 -15.85
N VAL A 94 -4.23 6.41 -16.25
CA VAL A 94 -4.48 5.08 -15.68
C VAL A 94 -3.30 4.18 -16.02
N GLY A 95 -2.76 3.49 -15.02
CA GLY A 95 -1.64 2.55 -15.17
C GLY A 95 -2.01 1.16 -14.70
N THR A 96 -1.38 0.14 -15.27
CA THR A 96 -1.51 -1.25 -14.81
C THR A 96 -0.13 -1.86 -14.64
N GLU A 97 0.09 -2.56 -13.55
CA GLU A 97 1.32 -3.27 -13.22
C GLU A 97 0.95 -4.70 -12.86
N THR A 98 1.52 -5.69 -13.55
CA THR A 98 1.31 -7.10 -13.24
C THR A 98 2.52 -7.61 -12.48
N LEU A 99 2.29 -8.11 -11.27
CA LEU A 99 3.29 -8.78 -10.44
C LEU A 99 3.21 -10.29 -10.67
N THR A 100 4.25 -10.86 -11.27
CA THR A 100 4.37 -12.32 -11.40
C THR A 100 4.60 -13.00 -10.03
N PRO A 101 4.40 -14.32 -9.90
CA PRO A 101 4.69 -15.04 -8.66
C PRO A 101 6.11 -14.80 -8.14
N GLY A 102 6.23 -14.27 -6.93
CA GLY A 102 7.49 -13.90 -6.30
C GLY A 102 8.07 -12.54 -6.72
N GLU A 103 7.40 -11.82 -7.62
CA GLU A 103 7.77 -10.46 -8.03
C GLU A 103 7.35 -9.45 -6.97
N SER A 104 8.07 -8.33 -6.93
CA SER A 104 7.77 -7.22 -6.03
C SER A 104 8.04 -5.89 -6.69
N GLU A 105 7.22 -4.91 -6.36
CA GLU A 105 7.43 -3.52 -6.73
C GLU A 105 7.59 -2.65 -5.48
N THR A 106 8.43 -1.64 -5.59
CA THR A 106 8.72 -0.71 -4.49
C THR A 106 8.39 0.71 -4.91
N TYR A 107 7.57 1.36 -4.11
CA TYR A 107 7.20 2.76 -4.25
C TYR A 107 7.90 3.59 -3.18
N GLU A 108 8.50 4.70 -3.59
CA GLU A 108 9.34 5.51 -2.73
C GLU A 108 8.70 6.88 -2.43
N GLY A 109 9.03 7.45 -1.29
CA GLY A 109 8.65 8.80 -0.90
C GLY A 109 9.69 9.41 0.05
N THR A 110 9.85 10.73 0.00
CA THR A 110 10.80 11.45 0.86
C THR A 110 10.07 12.52 1.65
N TRP A 111 10.29 12.55 2.96
CA TRP A 111 9.86 13.62 3.85
C TRP A 111 11.07 14.42 4.33
N ASP A 112 11.25 15.60 3.76
CA ASP A 112 12.35 16.52 4.09
C ASP A 112 12.03 17.39 5.32
N GLY A 113 13.02 17.57 6.19
CA GLY A 113 12.95 18.46 7.34
C GLY A 113 11.95 18.07 8.44
N PRO A 114 11.83 16.79 8.84
CA PRO A 114 11.04 16.41 10.00
C PRO A 114 11.62 17.06 11.27
N SER A 115 10.73 17.49 12.17
CA SER A 115 11.17 17.88 13.51
C SER A 115 11.66 16.65 14.29
N PRO A 116 12.63 16.79 15.21
CA PRO A 116 13.04 15.70 16.07
C PRO A 116 11.87 15.11 16.85
N GLY A 117 11.81 13.79 16.95
CA GLY A 117 10.72 13.08 17.59
C GLY A 117 10.42 11.72 16.99
N LYS A 118 9.37 11.09 17.52
CA LYS A 118 8.91 9.76 17.11
C LYS A 118 7.62 9.86 16.33
N PHE A 119 7.58 9.16 15.20
CA PHE A 119 6.47 9.22 14.26
C PHE A 119 6.02 7.83 13.84
N VAL A 120 4.74 7.72 13.49
CA VAL A 120 4.14 6.54 12.88
C VAL A 120 3.88 6.89 11.42
N VAL A 121 4.51 6.15 10.52
CA VAL A 121 4.30 6.27 9.08
C VAL A 121 3.34 5.19 8.64
N VAL A 122 2.32 5.58 7.89
CA VAL A 122 1.36 4.69 7.25
C VAL A 122 1.54 4.85 5.75
N GLY A 123 1.77 3.75 5.04
CA GLY A 123 1.86 3.70 3.59
C GLY A 123 0.80 2.77 3.02
N TRP A 124 0.25 3.11 1.86
CA TRP A 124 -0.67 2.26 1.12
C TRP A 124 -0.54 2.48 -0.38
N VAL A 125 -0.84 1.43 -1.15
CA VAL A 125 -0.99 1.55 -2.59
C VAL A 125 -2.36 2.09 -2.93
N THR A 126 -2.42 2.93 -3.96
CA THR A 126 -3.68 3.51 -4.46
C THR A 126 -4.32 2.67 -5.57
N ALA A 127 -3.76 1.49 -5.84
CA ALA A 127 -4.26 0.57 -6.84
C ALA A 127 -5.42 -0.29 -6.34
N ALA A 128 -6.31 -0.65 -7.26
CA ALA A 128 -7.16 -1.82 -7.14
C ALA A 128 -6.38 -3.05 -7.64
N ALA A 129 -6.38 -4.15 -6.88
CA ALA A 129 -5.74 -5.41 -7.24
C ALA A 129 -6.77 -6.44 -7.75
N GLY A 130 -6.39 -7.26 -8.73
CA GLY A 130 -7.19 -8.40 -9.19
C GLY A 130 -6.32 -9.49 -9.82
N VAL A 131 -6.74 -10.75 -9.72
CA VAL A 131 -6.07 -11.89 -10.38
C VAL A 131 -6.46 -11.94 -11.86
N GLU A 132 -5.50 -12.23 -12.73
CA GLU A 132 -5.68 -12.25 -14.19
C GLU A 132 -6.58 -13.41 -14.67
N ALA A 133 -6.83 -14.40 -13.81
CA ALA A 133 -7.57 -15.62 -14.15
C ALA A 133 -9.08 -15.39 -14.34
N ASP A 134 -9.63 -14.28 -13.85
CA ASP A 134 -11.07 -14.04 -13.90
C ASP A 134 -11.44 -13.02 -14.99
N HIS A 135 -11.86 -13.54 -16.15
CA HIS A 135 -12.39 -12.73 -17.25
C HIS A 135 -13.75 -12.10 -16.92
N ASP A 136 -14.35 -12.44 -15.78
CA ASP A 136 -15.64 -11.94 -15.28
C ASP A 136 -15.48 -11.32 -13.87
N ALA A 137 -14.27 -10.84 -13.51
CA ALA A 137 -13.99 -10.26 -12.20
C ALA A 137 -15.01 -9.17 -11.89
N ASP A 138 -15.99 -9.53 -11.04
CA ASP A 138 -16.83 -8.62 -10.31
C ASP A 138 -15.86 -7.77 -9.49
N TRP A 139 -15.53 -6.60 -10.04
CA TRP A 139 -14.57 -5.69 -9.45
C TRP A 139 -15.12 -5.30 -8.09
N HIS A 140 -14.70 -6.01 -7.03
CA HIS A 140 -14.80 -5.48 -5.69
C HIS A 140 -13.98 -4.19 -5.74
N GLU A 141 -14.70 -3.08 -5.67
CA GLU A 141 -14.14 -1.81 -5.22
C GLU A 141 -13.38 -2.19 -3.96
N ILE A 142 -12.04 -2.13 -4.02
CA ILE A 142 -11.22 -2.41 -2.85
C ILE A 142 -11.79 -1.51 -1.78
N ASP A 143 -12.43 -2.13 -0.79
CA ASP A 143 -12.98 -1.41 0.34
C ASP A 143 -11.83 -0.56 0.89
N ASP A 144 -12.13 0.53 1.58
CA ASP A 144 -11.20 1.49 2.18
C ASP A 144 -10.06 0.88 3.07
N HIS A 145 -9.93 -0.45 3.10
CA HIS A 145 -8.85 -1.29 3.61
C HIS A 145 -7.83 -1.75 2.55
N GLY A 146 -7.47 -0.90 1.59
CA GLY A 146 -6.35 -1.18 0.68
C GLY A 146 -5.09 -1.66 1.42
N LEU A 147 -4.22 -2.42 0.73
CA LEU A 147 -2.99 -2.96 1.31
C LEU A 147 -2.20 -1.81 1.96
N THR A 148 -2.13 -1.85 3.29
CA THR A 148 -1.48 -0.82 4.11
C THR A 148 -0.41 -1.44 4.98
N ALA A 149 0.71 -0.75 5.09
CA ALA A 149 1.77 -1.08 6.02
C ALA A 149 2.05 0.12 6.92
N THR A 150 2.47 -0.15 8.15
CA THR A 150 2.80 0.88 9.14
C THR A 150 4.18 0.60 9.71
N VAL A 151 4.98 1.65 9.87
CA VAL A 151 6.30 1.59 10.53
C VAL A 151 6.46 2.76 11.49
N THR A 152 7.27 2.58 12.52
CA THR A 152 7.62 3.67 13.45
C THR A 152 9.05 4.12 13.17
N VAL A 153 9.27 5.45 13.14
CA VAL A 153 10.57 6.07 12.89
C VAL A 153 10.86 7.12 13.98
N GLU A 154 12.13 7.23 14.39
CA GLU A 154 12.61 8.25 15.33
C GLU A 154 13.67 9.13 14.67
N VAL A 155 13.50 10.45 14.78
CA VAL A 155 14.46 11.47 14.34
C VAL A 155 15.10 12.08 15.59
N GLY A 156 16.43 12.04 15.65
CA GLY A 156 17.25 12.51 16.77
C GLY A 156 17.62 13.99 16.73
#